data_AF-A0A287BI57-F1
#
_entry.id   AF-A0A287BI57-F1
#
_cell.length_a   1.000
_cell.length_b   1.000
_cell.length_c   1.000
_cell.angle_alpha   90.00
_cell.angle_beta   90.00
_cell.angle_gamma   90.00
#
_symmetry.space_group_name_H-M   'P 1'
#
loop_
_entity.id
_entity.type
_entity.pdbx_description
1 polymer ?
#
loop_
_entity_poly.entity_id
_entity_poly.type
_entity_poly.pdbx_seq_one_letter_code
_entity_poly.pdbx_strand_id
1 'polypeptide(L)'
;MLPDYLSAEGEQRCRRLLAEVTVRLRARPAAAAVLVPLCSVRGVPALLYTLRSSRLAGRHKGDVSFPGGKCDPTDRDVVHTALRETHEELGLVVPEEHVWGVLQPVYDQRKVTVVPVLAGVGPLDPQSLRPNPEEVSGMR
;
A
#
# COMPACT_ATOMS: atom_id res chain seq x y z
N MET A 1 -4.75 8.53 -27.00
CA MET A 1 -5.29 7.81 -25.83
C MET A 1 -4.13 7.55 -24.90
N LEU A 2 -4.23 7.94 -23.62
CA LEU A 2 -3.29 7.44 -22.62
C LEU A 2 -3.43 5.92 -22.56
N PRO A 3 -2.35 5.14 -22.50
CA PRO A 3 -2.43 3.70 -22.28
C PRO A 3 -3.29 3.39 -21.06
N ASP A 4 -4.10 2.35 -21.13
CA ASP A 4 -4.79 1.83 -19.96
C ASP A 4 -3.77 1.09 -19.08
N TYR A 5 -3.01 1.86 -18.31
CA TYR A 5 -1.95 1.36 -17.42
C TYR A 5 -2.50 0.47 -16.30
N LEU A 6 -3.81 0.50 -16.06
CA LEU A 6 -4.53 -0.36 -15.12
C LEU A 6 -5.33 -1.47 -15.84
N SER A 7 -5.04 -1.71 -17.11
CA SER A 7 -5.67 -2.79 -17.88
C SER A 7 -5.33 -4.17 -17.33
N ALA A 8 -6.20 -5.14 -17.64
CA ALA A 8 -5.97 -6.55 -17.33
C ALA A 8 -4.64 -7.08 -17.90
N GLU A 9 -4.20 -6.59 -19.06
CA GLU A 9 -2.91 -6.96 -19.65
C GLU A 9 -1.73 -6.40 -18.83
N GLY A 10 -1.83 -5.16 -18.36
CA GLY A 10 -0.86 -4.52 -17.48
C GLY A 10 -0.73 -5.28 -16.16
N GLU A 11 -1.85 -5.60 -15.54
CA GLU A 11 -1.92 -6.44 -14.34
C GLU A 11 -1.23 -7.79 -14.56
N GLN A 12 -1.62 -8.52 -15.61
CA GLN A 12 -1.09 -9.85 -15.86
C GLN A 12 0.42 -9.81 -16.13
N ARG A 13 0.89 -8.79 -16.85
CA ARG A 13 2.32 -8.56 -17.08
C ARG A 13 3.05 -8.28 -15.77
N CYS A 14 2.53 -7.42 -14.90
CA CYS A 14 3.12 -7.13 -13.59
C CYS A 14 3.18 -8.40 -12.72
N ARG A 15 2.09 -9.17 -12.62
CA ARG A 15 2.07 -10.43 -11.88
C ARG A 15 3.13 -11.41 -12.37
N ARG A 16 3.28 -11.58 -13.69
CA ARG A 16 4.31 -12.46 -14.26
C ARG A 16 5.72 -11.99 -13.91
N LEU A 17 6.00 -10.70 -14.05
CA LEU A 17 7.32 -10.13 -13.75
C LEU A 17 7.66 -10.19 -12.26
N LEU A 18 6.66 -10.08 -11.38
CA LEU A 18 6.82 -10.08 -9.94
C LEU A 18 6.67 -11.46 -9.30
N ALA A 19 6.28 -12.50 -10.04
CA ALA A 19 5.92 -13.80 -9.47
C ALA A 19 7.02 -14.38 -8.56
N GLU A 20 8.25 -14.50 -9.07
CA GLU A 20 9.36 -15.08 -8.30
C GLU A 20 9.76 -14.20 -7.11
N VAL A 21 9.80 -12.89 -7.30
CA VAL A 21 10.12 -11.92 -6.26
C VAL A 21 9.06 -11.98 -5.15
N THR A 22 7.79 -12.06 -5.53
CA THR A 22 6.66 -12.13 -4.60
C THR A 22 6.76 -13.36 -3.72
N VAL A 23 6.95 -14.55 -4.31
CA VAL A 23 7.11 -15.79 -3.55
C VAL A 23 8.25 -15.68 -2.54
N ARG A 24 9.38 -15.08 -2.95
CA ARG A 24 10.56 -14.95 -2.09
C ARG A 24 10.39 -13.93 -0.98
N LEU A 25 9.73 -12.80 -1.23
CA LEU A 25 9.68 -11.67 -0.31
C LEU A 25 8.48 -11.69 0.63
N ARG A 26 7.37 -12.32 0.20
CA ARG A 26 6.11 -12.31 0.94
C ARG A 26 6.25 -12.80 2.39
N ALA A 27 6.97 -13.89 2.59
CA ALA A 27 7.20 -14.47 3.92
C ALA A 27 8.50 -13.98 4.60
N ARG A 28 9.23 -13.02 4.02
CA ARG A 28 10.47 -12.54 4.64
C ARG A 28 10.14 -11.62 5.82
N PRO A 29 10.87 -11.75 6.94
CA PRO A 29 10.75 -10.79 8.02
C PRO A 29 11.02 -9.36 7.52
N ALA A 30 10.13 -8.46 7.88
CA ALA A 30 10.22 -7.04 7.63
C ALA A 30 9.73 -6.29 8.87
N ALA A 31 10.19 -5.05 9.05
CA ALA A 31 9.72 -4.24 10.16
C ALA A 31 8.37 -3.59 9.85
N ALA A 32 8.09 -3.30 8.58
CA ALA A 32 6.86 -2.68 8.12
C ALA A 32 6.52 -3.11 6.69
N ALA A 33 5.25 -2.97 6.33
CA ALA A 33 4.77 -3.13 4.97
C ALA A 33 3.80 -2.00 4.61
N VAL A 34 3.83 -1.58 3.34
CA VAL A 34 2.95 -0.53 2.82
C VAL A 34 2.25 -1.00 1.55
N LEU A 35 1.01 -0.58 1.37
CA LEU A 35 0.28 -0.81 0.14
C LEU A 35 0.64 0.28 -0.87
N VAL A 36 0.97 -0.10 -2.09
CA VAL A 36 1.08 0.78 -3.25
C VAL A 36 -0.20 0.63 -4.07
N PRO A 37 -1.26 1.41 -3.78
CA PRO A 37 -2.55 1.26 -4.41
C PRO A 37 -2.57 1.89 -5.80
N LEU A 38 -2.70 1.06 -6.83
CA LEU A 38 -2.96 1.48 -8.20
C LEU A 38 -4.47 1.69 -8.37
N CYS A 39 -4.92 2.94 -8.44
CA CYS A 39 -6.34 3.28 -8.52
C CYS A 39 -6.66 4.23 -9.68
N SER A 40 -7.94 4.49 -9.90
CA SER A 40 -8.36 5.58 -10.77
C SER A 40 -9.32 6.51 -10.05
N VAL A 41 -9.12 7.81 -10.20
CA VAL A 41 -10.00 8.84 -9.65
C VAL A 41 -10.57 9.62 -10.82
N ARG A 42 -11.90 9.60 -10.97
CA ARG A 42 -12.59 10.23 -12.12
C ARG A 42 -12.02 9.77 -13.47
N GLY A 43 -11.71 8.47 -13.57
CA GLY A 43 -11.17 7.84 -14.79
C GLY A 43 -9.69 8.12 -15.06
N VAL A 44 -8.99 8.83 -14.17
CA VAL A 44 -7.55 9.13 -14.31
C VAL A 44 -6.75 8.19 -13.41
N PRO A 45 -5.72 7.49 -13.92
CA PRO A 45 -4.82 6.70 -13.10
C PRO A 45 -4.17 7.53 -11.99
N ALA A 46 -4.15 6.98 -10.79
CA ALA A 46 -3.68 7.63 -9.59
C ALA A 46 -3.02 6.64 -8.63
N LEU A 47 -2.25 7.20 -7.71
CA LEU A 47 -1.74 6.53 -6.52
C LEU A 47 -2.33 7.26 -5.32
N LEU A 48 -2.80 6.50 -4.32
CA LEU A 48 -3.29 7.06 -3.07
C LEU A 48 -2.15 7.13 -2.04
N TYR A 49 -1.97 8.31 -1.45
CA TYR A 49 -1.04 8.54 -0.36
C TYR A 49 -1.75 9.12 0.87
N THR A 50 -1.18 8.86 2.03
CA THR A 50 -1.59 9.40 3.33
C THR A 50 -0.63 10.48 3.78
N LEU A 51 -1.17 11.48 4.50
CA LEU A 51 -0.39 12.44 5.27
C LEU A 51 -0.43 12.00 6.73
N ARG A 52 0.69 11.54 7.27
CA ARG A 52 0.73 11.06 8.66
C ARG A 52 0.31 12.14 9.65
N SER A 53 -0.54 11.77 10.61
CA SER A 53 -1.07 12.68 11.62
C SER A 53 0.03 13.37 12.40
N SER A 54 -0.15 14.66 12.68
CA SER A 54 0.74 15.44 13.54
C SER A 54 0.65 15.03 15.03
N ARG A 55 -0.39 14.26 15.38
CA ARG A 55 -0.64 13.73 16.73
C ARG A 55 0.20 12.49 17.07
N LEU A 56 0.63 11.72 16.07
CA LEU A 56 1.50 10.56 16.25
C LEU A 56 2.86 10.97 16.87
N ALA A 57 3.25 10.35 17.97
CA ALA A 57 4.56 10.55 18.55
C ALA A 57 5.66 10.06 17.59
N GLY A 58 6.56 10.95 17.15
CA GLY A 58 7.63 10.58 16.21
C GLY A 58 8.07 11.71 15.28
N ARG A 59 9.02 11.41 14.40
CA ARG A 59 9.63 12.36 13.44
C ARG A 59 8.95 12.40 12.07
N HIS A 60 8.08 11.44 11.74
CA HIS A 60 7.38 11.35 10.45
C HIS A 60 6.06 12.13 10.40
N LYS A 61 5.97 13.21 11.20
CA LYS A 61 4.76 14.03 11.28
C LYS A 61 4.62 14.84 9.99
N GLY A 62 3.50 14.70 9.30
CA GLY A 62 3.28 15.41 8.04
C GLY A 62 4.10 14.86 6.85
N ASP A 63 4.73 13.69 6.99
CA ASP A 63 5.32 12.99 5.84
C ASP A 63 4.20 12.43 4.96
N VAL A 64 4.43 12.47 3.64
CA VAL A 64 3.60 11.76 2.66
C VAL A 64 4.09 10.32 2.61
N SER A 65 3.20 9.37 2.89
CA SER A 65 3.50 7.94 2.86
C SER A 65 2.43 7.18 2.10
N PHE A 66 2.78 5.99 1.62
CA PHE A 66 1.77 5.00 1.30
C PHE A 66 1.07 4.50 2.57
N PRO A 67 -0.21 4.09 2.50
CA PRO A 67 -0.90 3.50 3.64
C PRO A 67 -0.22 2.21 4.06
N GLY A 68 -0.10 1.99 5.36
CA GLY A 68 0.66 0.87 5.90
C GLY A 68 1.38 1.18 7.21
N GLY A 69 1.98 0.15 7.78
CA GLY A 69 2.53 0.25 9.11
C GLY A 69 3.40 -0.94 9.49
N LYS A 70 3.56 -1.13 10.80
CA LYS A 70 4.46 -2.13 11.34
C LYS A 70 3.90 -3.53 11.14
N CYS A 71 4.78 -4.48 10.88
CA CYS A 71 4.38 -5.89 10.91
C CYS A 71 4.02 -6.29 12.35
N ASP A 72 2.86 -6.90 12.53
CA ASP A 72 2.41 -7.47 13.80
C ASP A 72 2.71 -8.98 13.83
N PRO A 73 3.04 -9.58 15.00
CA PRO A 73 3.24 -11.03 15.10
C PRO A 73 2.04 -11.89 14.67
N THR A 74 0.83 -11.32 14.66
CA THR A 74 -0.39 -11.98 14.16
C THR A 74 -0.54 -11.92 12.64
N ASP A 75 0.26 -11.09 11.96
CA ASP A 75 0.25 -11.02 10.50
C ASP A 75 0.89 -12.27 9.90
N ARG A 76 0.15 -12.95 9.00
CA ARG A 76 0.67 -14.14 8.29
C ARG A 76 1.84 -13.83 7.35
N ASP A 77 1.88 -12.62 6.79
CA ASP A 77 2.90 -12.14 5.86
C ASP A 77 2.81 -10.63 5.65
N VAL A 78 3.76 -10.06 4.89
CA VAL A 78 3.80 -8.62 4.58
C VAL A 78 2.60 -8.12 3.78
N VAL A 79 1.93 -9.01 3.03
CA VAL A 79 0.70 -8.67 2.30
C VAL A 79 -0.43 -8.44 3.29
N HIS A 80 -0.58 -9.33 4.28
CA HIS A 80 -1.55 -9.17 5.35
C HIS A 80 -1.33 -7.88 6.14
N THR A 81 -0.08 -7.57 6.50
CA THR A 81 0.26 -6.31 7.17
C THR A 81 -0.19 -5.10 6.35
N ALA A 82 0.19 -5.02 5.07
CA ALA A 82 -0.16 -3.87 4.22
C ALA A 82 -1.68 -3.68 4.07
N LEU A 83 -2.43 -4.79 3.92
CA LEU A 83 -3.89 -4.75 3.77
C LEU A 83 -4.60 -4.38 5.08
N ARG A 84 -4.18 -4.98 6.21
CA ARG A 84 -4.73 -4.68 7.54
C ARG A 84 -4.54 -3.20 7.88
N GLU A 85 -3.30 -2.72 7.79
CA GLU A 85 -2.96 -1.33 8.10
C GLU A 85 -3.68 -0.36 7.16
N THR A 86 -3.82 -0.67 5.87
CA THR A 86 -4.60 0.16 4.94
C THR A 86 -6.06 0.25 5.35
N HIS A 87 -6.65 -0.85 5.82
CA HIS A 87 -8.02 -0.85 6.32
C HIS A 87 -8.14 -0.07 7.64
N GLU A 88 -7.21 -0.22 8.57
CA GLU A 88 -7.20 0.52 9.84
C GLU A 88 -7.01 2.03 9.64
N GLU A 89 -6.09 2.43 8.76
CA GLU A 89 -5.77 3.83 8.50
C GLU A 89 -6.85 4.53 7.68
N LEU A 90 -7.47 3.85 6.70
CA LEU A 90 -8.31 4.47 5.66
C LEU A 90 -9.72 3.90 5.54
N GLY A 91 -10.05 2.81 6.23
CA GLY A 91 -11.29 2.04 6.00
C GLY A 91 -11.36 1.39 4.62
N LEU A 92 -10.25 1.34 3.88
CA LEU A 92 -10.20 0.82 2.52
C LEU A 92 -9.97 -0.69 2.56
N VAL A 93 -10.96 -1.46 2.12
CA VAL A 93 -10.85 -2.91 1.96
C VAL A 93 -10.32 -3.23 0.57
N VAL A 94 -9.13 -3.83 0.50
CA VAL A 94 -8.54 -4.34 -0.74
C VAL A 94 -8.46 -5.86 -0.65
N PRO A 95 -9.22 -6.60 -1.49
CA PRO A 95 -9.14 -8.05 -1.54
C PRO A 95 -7.74 -8.53 -1.91
N GLU A 96 -7.30 -9.64 -1.32
CA GLU A 96 -5.95 -10.16 -1.56
C GLU A 96 -5.76 -10.59 -3.02
N GLU A 97 -6.82 -11.06 -3.67
CA GLU A 97 -6.81 -11.40 -5.09
C GLU A 97 -6.50 -10.20 -5.99
N HIS A 98 -6.61 -8.96 -5.50
CA HIS A 98 -6.21 -7.76 -6.23
C HIS A 98 -4.75 -7.37 -6.02
N VAL A 99 -4.00 -8.12 -5.20
CA VAL A 99 -2.55 -7.92 -5.05
C VAL A 99 -1.83 -8.44 -6.29
N TRP A 100 -1.06 -7.55 -6.92
CA TRP A 100 -0.31 -7.86 -8.13
C TRP A 100 1.07 -8.43 -7.82
N GLY A 101 1.64 -8.09 -6.67
CA GLY A 101 2.90 -8.65 -6.20
C GLY A 101 3.58 -7.84 -5.09
N VAL A 102 4.68 -8.38 -4.58
CA VAL A 102 5.53 -7.74 -3.58
C VAL A 102 6.79 -7.19 -4.28
N LEU A 103 7.15 -5.95 -3.97
CA LEU A 103 8.32 -5.27 -4.54
C LEU A 103 9.56 -5.44 -3.65
N GLN A 104 10.73 -5.09 -4.17
CA GLN A 104 11.98 -5.11 -3.40
C GLN A 104 11.85 -4.23 -2.16
N PRO A 105 12.32 -4.70 -0.98
CA PRO A 105 12.24 -3.91 0.23
C PRO A 105 13.09 -2.65 0.12
N VAL A 106 12.58 -1.55 0.65
CA VAL A 106 13.30 -0.31 0.80
C VAL A 106 13.72 -0.13 2.26
N TYR A 107 14.73 0.70 2.48
CA TYR A 107 15.20 1.02 3.81
C TYR A 107 14.92 2.48 4.09
N ASP A 108 14.30 2.77 5.23
CA ASP A 108 14.16 4.14 5.69
C ASP A 108 15.52 4.72 6.14
N GLN A 109 15.52 5.98 6.58
CA GLN A 109 16.73 6.66 7.08
C GLN A 109 17.39 5.98 8.28
N ARG A 110 16.68 5.08 8.98
CA ARG A 110 17.14 4.30 10.14
C ARG A 110 17.51 2.87 9.77
N LYS A 111 17.56 2.54 8.48
CA LYS A 111 17.78 1.18 7.96
C LYS A 111 16.69 0.19 8.37
N VAL A 112 15.49 0.68 8.68
CA VAL A 112 14.31 -0.13 8.92
C VAL A 112 13.76 -0.61 7.58
N THR A 113 13.54 -1.91 7.46
CA THR A 113 13.04 -2.54 6.23
C THR A 113 11.55 -2.32 6.07
N VAL A 114 11.15 -1.69 4.98
CA VAL A 114 9.76 -1.47 4.56
C VAL A 114 9.51 -2.22 3.26
N VAL A 115 8.49 -3.07 3.24
CA VAL A 115 8.13 -3.89 2.07
C VAL A 115 6.93 -3.29 1.34
N PRO A 116 7.08 -2.86 0.07
CA PRO A 116 5.95 -2.37 -0.71
C PRO A 116 5.15 -3.52 -1.34
N VAL A 117 3.82 -3.45 -1.21
CA VAL A 117 2.86 -4.42 -1.76
C VAL A 117 2.02 -3.72 -2.83
N LEU A 118 2.14 -4.14 -4.09
CA LEU A 118 1.44 -3.53 -5.21
C LEU A 118 0.05 -4.15 -5.37
N ALA A 119 -1.01 -3.34 -5.44
CA ALA A 119 -2.37 -3.84 -5.63
C ALA A 119 -3.21 -2.94 -6.53
N GLY A 120 -4.09 -3.54 -7.33
CA GLY A 120 -5.12 -2.83 -8.08
C GLY A 120 -6.32 -2.53 -7.20
N VAL A 121 -6.61 -1.25 -6.96
CA VAL A 121 -7.79 -0.83 -6.17
C VAL A 121 -8.99 -0.54 -7.07
N GLY A 122 -8.76 -0.25 -8.35
CA GLY A 122 -9.82 0.11 -9.30
C GLY A 122 -10.30 1.56 -9.13
N PRO A 123 -11.52 1.89 -9.57
CA PRO A 123 -12.12 3.20 -9.37
C PRO A 123 -12.28 3.51 -7.88
N LEU A 124 -11.67 4.61 -7.43
CA LEU A 124 -11.70 5.03 -6.05
C LEU A 124 -12.45 6.37 -5.94
N ASP A 125 -13.47 6.40 -5.09
CA ASP A 125 -14.10 7.63 -4.63
C ASP A 125 -13.44 8.07 -3.31
N PRO A 126 -12.70 9.20 -3.28
CA PRO A 126 -12.08 9.69 -2.05
C PRO A 126 -13.09 9.95 -0.91
N GLN A 127 -14.36 10.20 -1.21
CA GLN A 127 -15.40 10.42 -0.18
C GLN A 127 -15.83 9.12 0.52
N SER A 128 -15.52 7.96 -0.07
CA SER A 128 -15.78 6.65 0.54
C SER A 128 -14.76 6.28 1.62
N LEU A 129 -13.59 6.92 1.64
CA LEU A 129 -12.54 6.67 2.61
C LEU A 129 -12.93 7.16 4.02
N ARG A 130 -12.38 6.49 5.03
CA ARG A 130 -12.61 6.78 6.45
C ARG A 130 -11.25 6.89 7.15
N PRO A 131 -10.53 8.01 6.96
CA PRO A 131 -9.21 8.18 7.56
C PRO A 131 -9.31 8.20 9.10
N ASN A 132 -8.50 7.38 9.76
CA ASN A 132 -8.37 7.40 11.21
C ASN A 132 -7.62 8.66 11.66
N PRO A 133 -8.26 9.61 12.39
CA PRO A 133 -7.64 10.90 12.72
C PRO A 133 -6.44 10.81 13.66
N GLU A 134 -6.31 9.70 14.39
CA GLU A 134 -5.16 9.46 15.25
C GLU A 134 -3.88 9.15 14.44
N GLU A 135 -4.05 8.64 13.22
CA GLU A 135 -2.94 8.17 12.38
C GLU A 135 -2.76 8.94 11.07
N VAL A 136 -3.87 9.44 10.50
CA VAL A 136 -3.91 10.13 9.22
C VAL A 136 -4.50 11.53 9.38
N SER A 137 -3.76 12.56 8.97
CA SER A 137 -4.23 13.96 8.95
C SER A 137 -4.77 14.41 7.59
N GLY A 138 -4.55 13.64 6.54
CA GLY A 138 -5.05 13.94 5.20
C GLY A 138 -4.70 12.85 4.19
N MET A 139 -5.27 12.94 2.99
CA MET A 139 -5.05 12.02 1.87
C MET A 139 -4.73 12.83 0.61
N ARG A 140 -3.85 12.33 -0.25
CA ARG A 140 -3.47 12.96 -1.53
C ARG A 140 -3.46 11.98 -2.68
#